data_AF-H8GUQ4-F1
#
_entry.id   AF-H8GUQ4-F1
#
_cell.length_a   1.000
_cell.length_b   1.000
_cell.length_c   1.000
_cell.angle_alpha   90.00
_cell.angle_beta   90.00
_cell.angle_gamma   90.00
#
_symmetry.space_group_name_H-M   'P 1'
#
loop_
_entity.id
_entity.type
_entity.pdbx_description
1 polymer ?
#
loop_
_entity_poly.entity_id
_entity_poly.type
_entity_poly.pdbx_seq_one_letter_code
_entity_poly.pdbx_strand_id
1 'polypeptide(L)'
;MKLHERLRELRSERGLRLKDVAEVADISVPYLSDLERGRTNPSLETLQTLAGAYSITVHDLLEGVEFYGASTEGALPKGLADLIADPTLGPQITPDWVRTLSRIELRGKRPRDKQDWYEIYLHLKRILN
;
A
#
# COMPACT_ATOMS: atom_id res chain seq x y z
N MET A 1 -6.48 7.61 -3.20
CA MET A 1 -6.98 8.54 -2.15
C MET A 1 -5.94 8.66 -1.03
N LYS A 2 -5.82 9.79 -0.33
CA LYS A 2 -4.90 9.97 0.82
C LYS A 2 -5.53 9.54 2.14
N LEU A 3 -4.69 9.22 3.13
CA LEU A 3 -5.13 8.72 4.45
C LEU A 3 -6.10 9.67 5.17
N HIS A 4 -5.82 10.98 5.18
CA HIS A 4 -6.69 11.96 5.84
C HIS A 4 -8.08 12.06 5.19
N GLU A 5 -8.14 11.89 3.86
CA GLU A 5 -9.40 11.87 3.10
C GLU A 5 -10.22 10.63 3.50
N ARG A 6 -9.57 9.47 3.59
CA ARG A 6 -10.19 8.21 4.04
C ARG A 6 -10.75 8.28 5.45
N LEU A 7 -10.03 8.89 6.40
CA LEU A 7 -10.52 9.09 7.77
C LEU A 7 -11.80 9.92 7.80
N ARG A 8 -11.82 11.01 7.02
CA ARG A 8 -12.98 11.90 6.92
C ARG A 8 -14.17 11.23 6.23
N GLU A 9 -13.90 10.46 5.16
CA GLU A 9 -14.88 9.67 4.43
C GLU A 9 -15.59 8.69 5.37
N LEU A 10 -14.83 7.82 6.07
CA LEU A 10 -15.37 6.82 6.99
C LEU A 10 -16.28 7.43 8.06
N ARG A 11 -15.88 8.59 8.62
CA ARG A 11 -16.70 9.32 9.59
C ARG A 11 -17.97 9.88 8.96
N SER A 12 -17.86 10.49 7.79
CA SER A 12 -18.97 11.19 7.12
C SER A 12 -20.02 10.22 6.59
N GLU A 13 -19.60 9.10 6.02
CA GLU A 13 -20.49 8.02 5.54
C GLU A 13 -21.33 7.41 6.67
N ARG A 14 -20.75 7.34 7.88
CA ARG A 14 -21.43 6.85 9.09
C ARG A 14 -22.25 7.93 9.81
N GLY A 15 -22.28 9.16 9.30
CA GLY A 15 -23.01 10.28 9.92
C GLY A 15 -22.50 10.68 11.31
N LEU A 16 -21.25 10.33 11.64
CA LEU A 16 -20.67 10.56 12.97
C LEU A 16 -20.12 11.99 13.09
N ARG A 17 -20.31 12.62 14.26
CA ARG A 17 -19.65 13.88 14.58
C ARG A 17 -18.22 13.59 15.01
N LEU A 18 -17.34 14.59 14.86
CA LEU A 18 -15.95 14.48 15.33
C LEU A 18 -15.87 14.07 16.80
N LYS A 19 -16.73 14.61 17.67
CA LYS A 19 -16.77 14.28 19.10
C LYS A 19 -17.10 12.79 19.35
N ASP A 20 -17.97 12.20 18.54
CA ASP A 20 -18.43 10.82 18.74
C ASP A 20 -17.28 9.84 18.44
N VAL A 21 -16.52 10.10 17.36
CA VAL A 21 -15.34 9.30 17.03
C VAL A 21 -14.19 9.56 18.00
N ALA A 22 -13.96 10.82 18.37
CA ALA A 22 -12.86 11.20 19.26
C ALA A 22 -13.00 10.56 20.64
N GLU A 23 -14.23 10.47 21.17
CA GLU A 23 -14.54 9.80 22.44
C GLU A 23 -14.25 8.30 22.37
N VAL A 24 -14.71 7.61 21.32
CA VAL A 24 -14.49 6.16 21.16
C VAL A 24 -13.04 5.82 20.88
N ALA A 25 -12.33 6.65 20.11
CA ALA A 25 -10.93 6.45 19.76
C ALA A 25 -9.95 6.95 20.84
N ASP A 26 -10.46 7.47 21.97
CA ASP A 26 -9.70 8.06 23.08
C ASP A 26 -8.67 9.11 22.63
N ILE A 27 -9.12 10.06 21.80
CA ILE A 27 -8.30 11.16 21.31
C ILE A 27 -9.03 12.49 21.41
N SER A 28 -8.29 13.60 21.36
CA SER A 28 -8.92 14.92 21.37
C SER A 28 -9.60 15.23 20.03
N VAL A 29 -10.73 15.94 20.08
CA VAL A 29 -11.43 16.44 18.88
C VAL A 29 -10.52 17.30 17.98
N PRO A 30 -9.69 18.23 18.51
CA PRO A 30 -8.73 18.96 17.70
C PRO A 30 -7.74 18.05 16.96
N TYR A 31 -7.22 17.01 17.63
CA TYR A 31 -6.29 16.07 17.02
C TYR A 31 -6.94 15.28 15.88
N LEU A 32 -8.16 14.73 16.09
CA LEU A 32 -8.93 14.10 15.01
C LEU A 32 -9.18 15.08 13.84
N SER A 33 -9.46 16.34 14.16
CA SER A 33 -9.64 17.40 13.17
C SER A 33 -8.38 17.66 12.33
N ASP A 34 -7.21 17.64 12.96
CA ASP A 34 -5.93 17.82 12.26
C ASP A 34 -5.58 16.59 11.42
N LEU A 35 -5.91 15.39 11.90
CA LEU A 35 -5.78 14.14 11.14
C LEU A 35 -6.65 14.15 9.88
N GLU A 36 -7.94 14.47 9.98
CA GLU A 36 -8.87 14.53 8.83
C GLU A 36 -8.53 15.65 7.83
N ARG A 37 -7.74 16.64 8.23
CA ARG A 37 -7.21 17.71 7.36
C ARG A 37 -5.80 17.44 6.84
N GLY A 38 -5.17 16.34 7.24
CA GLY A 38 -3.80 16.00 6.85
C GLY A 38 -2.73 16.95 7.40
N ARG A 39 -3.01 17.64 8.51
CA ARG A 39 -2.06 18.56 9.17
C ARG A 39 -1.04 17.82 10.05
N THR A 40 -1.38 16.61 10.46
CA THR A 40 -0.53 15.72 11.24
C THR A 40 -0.74 14.28 10.78
N ASN A 41 0.22 13.42 11.08
CA ASN A 41 0.15 12.00 10.77
C ASN A 41 -0.22 11.20 12.03
N PRO A 42 -1.09 10.19 11.92
CA PRO A 42 -1.41 9.31 13.04
C PRO A 42 -0.23 8.36 13.32
N SER A 43 -0.06 7.98 14.59
CA SER A 43 0.76 6.81 14.92
C SER A 43 0.02 5.51 14.54
N LEU A 44 0.72 4.38 14.58
CA LEU A 44 0.06 3.07 14.38
C LEU A 44 -1.00 2.80 15.46
N GLU A 45 -0.74 3.21 16.71
CA GLU A 45 -1.68 3.11 17.82
C GLU A 45 -2.95 3.94 17.55
N THR A 46 -2.79 5.19 17.09
CA THR A 46 -3.93 6.04 16.68
C THR A 46 -4.72 5.40 15.54
N LEU A 47 -4.05 4.75 14.58
CA LEU A 47 -4.75 4.02 13.50
C LEU A 47 -5.56 2.83 14.04
N GLN A 48 -5.04 2.12 15.05
CA GLN A 48 -5.75 1.01 15.69
C GLN A 48 -7.00 1.50 16.43
N THR A 49 -6.90 2.58 17.21
CA THR A 49 -8.06 3.11 17.94
C THR A 49 -9.11 3.68 17.00
N LEU A 50 -8.70 4.36 15.92
CA LEU A 50 -9.62 4.86 14.89
C LEU A 50 -10.30 3.72 14.11
N ALA A 51 -9.56 2.69 13.72
CA ALA A 51 -10.14 1.50 13.06
C ALA A 51 -11.18 0.84 13.98
N GLY A 52 -10.88 0.71 15.28
CA GLY A 52 -11.82 0.25 16.30
C GLY A 52 -13.07 1.13 16.40
N ALA A 53 -12.90 2.46 16.42
CA ALA A 53 -14.02 3.40 16.45
C ALA A 53 -14.93 3.31 15.21
N TYR A 54 -14.38 2.91 14.06
CA TYR A 54 -15.14 2.66 12.83
C TYR A 54 -15.64 1.22 12.68
N SER A 55 -15.32 0.34 13.64
CA SER A 55 -15.63 -1.10 13.62
C SER A 55 -15.09 -1.83 12.39
N ILE A 56 -13.86 -1.50 11.99
CA ILE A 56 -13.14 -2.14 10.87
C ILE A 56 -11.72 -2.51 11.29
N THR A 57 -11.02 -3.29 10.47
CA THR A 57 -9.59 -3.54 10.71
C THR A 57 -8.73 -2.37 10.22
N VAL A 58 -7.49 -2.28 10.71
CA VAL A 58 -6.51 -1.31 10.18
C VAL A 58 -6.26 -1.57 8.69
N HIS A 59 -6.30 -2.82 8.25
CA HIS A 59 -6.17 -3.18 6.84
C HIS A 59 -7.30 -2.54 5.99
N ASP A 60 -8.56 -2.67 6.42
CA ASP A 60 -9.71 -2.10 5.70
C ASP A 60 -9.73 -0.57 5.75
N LEU A 61 -9.20 0.01 6.83
CA LEU A 61 -9.00 1.46 6.93
C LEU A 61 -7.99 1.94 5.89
N LEU A 62 -6.91 1.18 5.68
CA LEU A 62 -5.84 1.51 4.73
C LEU A 62 -6.10 1.05 3.29
N GLU A 63 -7.18 0.31 3.05
CA GLU A 63 -7.55 -0.14 1.72
C GLU A 63 -7.79 1.07 0.79
N GLY A 64 -7.14 1.06 -0.38
CA GLY A 64 -7.22 2.16 -1.35
C GLY A 64 -6.50 3.46 -0.95
N VAL A 65 -5.78 3.45 0.18
CA VAL A 65 -4.95 4.58 0.62
C VAL A 65 -3.60 4.59 -0.10
N GLU A 66 -3.33 5.66 -0.82
CA GLU A 66 -2.06 5.93 -1.46
C GLU A 66 -1.11 6.62 -0.46
N PHE A 67 -0.02 5.93 -0.13
CA PHE A 67 1.07 6.49 0.65
C PHE A 67 2.08 7.15 -0.27
N TYR A 68 2.09 8.48 -0.31
CA TYR A 68 3.14 9.25 -0.99
C TYR A 68 4.32 9.45 -0.03
N GLY A 69 5.36 8.65 -0.23
CA GLY A 69 6.69 8.80 0.34
C GLY A 69 7.71 8.41 -0.73
N ALA A 70 8.97 8.87 -0.61
CA ALA A 70 10.02 8.41 -1.52
C ALA A 70 10.04 6.88 -1.51
N SER A 71 9.75 6.26 -2.65
CA SER A 71 9.90 4.82 -2.82
C SER A 71 11.32 4.47 -2.42
N THR A 72 11.49 3.72 -1.34
CA THR A 72 12.80 3.25 -0.90
C THR A 72 13.44 2.47 -2.06
N GLU A 73 14.74 2.68 -2.32
CA GLU A 73 15.50 2.00 -3.39
C GLU A 73 15.49 0.46 -3.28
N GLY A 74 14.93 -0.11 -2.20
CA GLY A 74 14.70 -1.53 -2.00
C GLY A 74 13.30 -2.04 -2.41
N ALA A 75 12.40 -1.19 -2.89
CA ALA A 75 11.10 -1.63 -3.38
C ALA A 75 11.25 -2.34 -4.74
N LEU A 76 10.65 -3.53 -4.86
CA LEU A 76 10.59 -4.24 -6.14
C LEU A 76 9.98 -3.33 -7.22
N PRO A 77 10.47 -3.37 -8.46
CA PRO A 77 9.81 -2.69 -9.57
C PRO A 77 8.33 -3.07 -9.60
N LYS A 78 7.43 -2.09 -9.74
CA LYS A 78 5.98 -2.31 -9.66
C LYS A 78 5.51 -3.50 -10.51
N GLY A 79 5.90 -3.56 -11.79
CA GLY A 79 5.53 -4.68 -12.66
C GLY A 79 6.07 -6.04 -12.20
N LEU A 80 7.25 -6.09 -11.56
CA LEU A 80 7.79 -7.33 -10.99
C LEU A 80 7.03 -7.74 -9.72
N ALA A 81 6.66 -6.77 -8.88
CA ALA A 81 5.81 -7.04 -7.73
C ALA A 81 4.43 -7.57 -8.16
N ASP A 82 3.82 -6.94 -9.18
CA ASP A 82 2.55 -7.36 -9.78
C ASP A 82 2.64 -8.78 -10.36
N LEU A 83 3.79 -9.15 -10.94
CA LEU A 83 4.03 -10.49 -11.46
C LEU A 83 4.12 -11.55 -10.36
N ILE A 84 4.81 -11.25 -9.25
CA ILE A 84 4.96 -12.17 -8.11
C ILE A 84 3.62 -12.37 -7.39
N ALA A 85 2.81 -11.32 -7.31
CA ALA A 85 1.48 -11.37 -6.69
C ALA A 85 0.43 -12.09 -7.56
N ASP A 86 0.71 -12.35 -8.84
CA ASP A 86 -0.21 -13.05 -9.73
C ASP A 86 -0.35 -14.53 -9.32
N PRO A 87 -1.57 -15.03 -9.01
CA PRO A 87 -1.76 -16.39 -8.53
C PRO A 87 -1.48 -17.46 -9.59
N THR A 88 -1.48 -17.09 -10.87
CA THR A 88 -1.23 -17.99 -12.00
C THR A 88 0.23 -17.97 -12.41
N LEU A 89 0.86 -16.78 -12.47
CA LEU A 89 2.21 -16.60 -12.99
C LEU A 89 3.30 -16.53 -11.91
N GLY A 90 2.96 -16.10 -10.70
CA GLY A 90 3.88 -15.94 -9.58
C GLY A 90 4.51 -17.25 -9.06
N PRO A 91 3.76 -18.37 -8.90
CA PRO A 91 4.27 -19.59 -8.26
C PRO A 91 5.52 -20.22 -8.89
N GLN A 92 5.79 -19.94 -10.17
CA GLN A 92 6.95 -20.45 -10.91
C GLN A 92 8.20 -19.57 -10.81
N ILE A 93 8.10 -18.40 -10.18
CA ILE A 93 9.20 -17.43 -10.02
C ILE A 93 9.79 -17.60 -8.63
N THR A 94 10.87 -18.37 -8.55
CA THR A 94 11.54 -18.64 -7.27
C THR A 94 12.15 -17.37 -6.68
N PRO A 95 12.45 -17.33 -5.37
CA PRO A 95 13.12 -16.19 -4.75
C PRO A 95 14.44 -15.78 -5.42
N ASP A 96 15.16 -16.74 -6.01
CA ASP A 96 16.40 -16.51 -6.75
C ASP A 96 16.15 -15.78 -8.07
N TRP A 97 15.07 -16.17 -8.77
CA TRP A 97 14.61 -15.45 -9.95
C TRP A 97 14.14 -14.04 -9.60
N VAL A 98 13.42 -13.84 -8.49
CA VAL A 98 13.02 -12.50 -8.02
C VAL A 98 14.24 -11.60 -7.81
N ARG A 99 15.29 -12.12 -7.16
CA ARG A 99 16.55 -11.35 -6.95
C ARG A 99 17.30 -11.06 -8.25
N THR A 100 17.26 -11.98 -9.20
CA THR A 100 17.87 -11.78 -10.52
C THR A 100 17.12 -10.71 -11.31
N LEU A 101 15.80 -10.84 -11.41
CA LEU A 101 14.92 -9.94 -12.15
C LEU A 101 14.95 -8.52 -11.55
N SER A 102 14.94 -8.37 -10.22
CA SER A 102 14.92 -7.05 -9.58
C SER A 102 16.13 -6.16 -9.90
N ARG A 103 17.25 -6.75 -10.34
CA ARG A 103 18.48 -6.05 -10.75
C ARG A 103 18.51 -5.65 -12.22
N ILE A 104 17.55 -6.11 -13.04
CA ILE A 104 17.56 -5.88 -14.48
C ILE A 104 17.09 -4.48 -14.81
N GLU A 105 17.89 -3.80 -15.64
CA GLU A 105 17.52 -2.53 -16.28
C GLU A 105 17.80 -2.62 -17.78
N LEU A 106 16.80 -2.31 -18.59
CA LEU A 106 16.88 -2.31 -20.05
C LEU A 106 17.09 -0.89 -20.54
N ARG A 107 18.32 -0.56 -20.96
CA ARG A 107 18.72 0.77 -21.43
C ARG A 107 18.38 1.88 -20.41
N GLY A 108 18.67 1.61 -19.13
CA GLY A 108 18.39 2.51 -18.01
C GLY A 108 16.90 2.67 -17.68
N LYS A 109 16.03 1.82 -18.23
CA LYS A 109 14.60 1.79 -17.92
C LYS A 109 14.21 0.40 -17.44
N ARG A 110 13.27 0.35 -16.50
CA ARG A 110 12.67 -0.90 -16.02
C ARG A 110 11.35 -1.16 -16.75
N PRO A 111 11.02 -2.43 -17.07
CA PRO A 111 9.70 -2.79 -17.56
C PRO A 111 8.60 -2.36 -16.59
N ARG A 112 7.47 -1.92 -17.14
CA ARG A 112 6.41 -1.26 -16.36
C ARG A 112 5.33 -2.21 -15.90
N ASP A 113 4.98 -3.21 -16.70
CA ASP A 113 3.92 -4.16 -16.40
C ASP A 113 4.45 -5.58 -16.17
N LYS A 114 3.60 -6.41 -15.57
CA LYS A 114 3.95 -7.80 -15.24
C LYS A 114 4.19 -8.69 -16.46
N GLN A 115 3.60 -8.36 -17.61
CA GLN A 115 3.71 -9.18 -18.82
C GLN A 115 5.12 -9.06 -19.40
N ASP A 116 5.65 -7.84 -19.48
CA ASP A 116 7.03 -7.60 -19.90
C ASP A 116 8.04 -8.33 -18.98
N TRP A 117 7.82 -8.25 -17.67
CA TRP A 117 8.65 -8.95 -16.68
C TRP A 117 8.61 -10.47 -16.86
N TYR A 118 7.42 -11.01 -17.18
CA TYR A 118 7.23 -12.43 -17.40
C TYR A 118 7.92 -12.91 -18.69
N GLU A 119 7.87 -12.14 -19.77
CA GLU A 119 8.57 -12.44 -21.01
C GLU A 119 10.10 -12.47 -20.82
N ILE A 120 10.64 -11.52 -20.06
CA ILE A 120 12.06 -11.50 -19.68
C ILE A 120 12.41 -12.76 -18.88
N TYR A 121 11.59 -13.13 -17.89
CA TYR A 121 11.78 -14.35 -17.11
C TYR A 121 11.81 -15.60 -18.02
N LEU A 122 10.84 -15.76 -18.92
CA LEU A 122 10.78 -16.90 -19.83
C LEU A 122 12.00 -16.97 -20.73
N HIS A 123 12.44 -15.82 -21.25
CA HIS A 123 13.61 -15.74 -22.11
C HIS A 123 14.89 -16.14 -21.37
N LEU A 124 15.11 -15.59 -20.17
CA LEU A 124 16.27 -15.91 -19.35
C LEU A 124 16.27 -17.37 -18.89
N LYS A 125 15.11 -17.88 -18.46
CA LYS A 125 14.95 -19.28 -18.04
C LYS A 125 15.29 -20.26 -19.16
N ARG A 126 14.98 -19.91 -20.42
CA ARG A 126 15.32 -20.72 -21.59
C ARG A 126 16.81 -20.67 -21.95
N ILE A 127 17.50 -19.59 -21.60
CA ILE A 127 18.94 -19.42 -21.89
C ILE A 127 19.80 -20.09 -20.81
N LEU A 128 19.36 -20.03 -19.56
CA LEU A 128 20.11 -20.48 -18.38
C LEU A 128 19.81 -21.94 -17.97
N ASN A 129 18.84 -22.59 -18.63
CA ASN A 129 18.56 -24.02 -18.55
C ASN A 129 18.83 -24.67 -19.90
#